data_AF-A0A1Q5CQA3-F1
#
_entry.id   AF-A0A1Q5CQA3-F1
#
_cell.length_a   1.000
_cell.length_b   1.000
_cell.length_c   1.000
_cell.angle_alpha   90.00
_cell.angle_beta   90.00
_cell.angle_gamma   90.00
#
_symmetry.space_group_name_H-M   'P 1'
#
loop_
_entity.id
_entity.type
_entity.pdbx_description
1 polymer ?
#
loop_
_entity_poly.entity_id
_entity_poly.type
_entity_poly.pdbx_seq_one_letter_code
_entity_poly.pdbx_strand_id
1 'polypeptide(L)'
;MPGGGTGAEETADAPALIAEEAPGYAVEDFNYPGADKILAEQNIVLKRGDGHITLADCAPGTGQLELLARDRGSKICFNTVGSEGWLTLEIPAVFSIKGNDYSTTVDMTVGTEEKSYEIDKNTWTPVGESADPEGRDHMLVEIRVTK
;
A
#
# COMPACT_ATOMS: atom_id res chain seq x y z
N MET A 1 23.40 -11.57 70.69
CA MET A 1 24.47 -11.70 69.69
C MET A 1 23.79 -11.80 68.31
N PRO A 2 24.35 -11.16 67.28
CA PRO A 2 24.01 -9.86 66.67
C PRO A 2 23.18 -10.05 65.36
N GLY A 3 22.76 -9.06 64.57
CA GLY A 3 22.96 -7.60 64.44
C GLY A 3 21.77 -7.03 63.62
N GLY A 4 21.44 -5.73 63.63
CA GLY A 4 22.28 -4.59 63.25
C GLY A 4 22.31 -4.47 61.73
N GLY A 5 21.88 -3.40 61.05
CA GLY A 5 21.40 -2.08 61.43
C GLY A 5 21.37 -1.18 60.18
N THR A 6 20.85 0.04 60.36
CA THR A 6 21.23 1.29 59.63
C THR A 6 20.79 1.43 58.16
N GLY A 7 20.30 2.56 57.64
CA GLY A 7 20.13 3.95 58.10
C GLY A 7 18.95 4.60 57.36
N ALA A 8 18.36 5.71 57.84
CA ALA A 8 18.77 7.12 57.60
C ALA A 8 18.82 7.46 56.10
N GLU A 9 18.30 8.56 55.56
CA GLU A 9 17.49 9.71 55.98
C GLU A 9 17.18 10.45 54.65
N GLU A 10 16.16 11.30 54.64
CA GLU A 10 16.08 12.55 53.85
C GLU A 10 16.38 12.56 52.33
N THR A 11 15.43 13.02 51.51
CA THR A 11 15.38 14.40 50.95
C THR A 11 14.47 14.42 49.72
N ALA A 12 13.70 15.50 49.59
CA ALA A 12 12.87 15.83 48.45
C ALA A 12 13.64 15.85 47.12
N ASP A 13 13.01 15.37 46.04
CA ASP A 13 13.06 16.02 44.73
C ASP A 13 11.97 15.40 43.84
N ALA A 14 11.12 16.23 43.25
CA ALA A 14 10.38 15.83 42.07
C ALA A 14 11.25 16.16 40.86
N PRO A 15 11.38 15.20 39.93
CA PRO A 15 11.20 15.56 38.53
C PRO A 15 10.09 14.75 37.88
N ALA A 16 9.47 15.40 36.90
CA ALA A 16 8.64 14.81 35.86
C ALA A 16 9.43 13.76 35.03
N LEU A 17 8.80 13.29 33.95
CA LEU A 17 9.29 12.42 32.86
C LEU A 17 8.74 10.99 32.99
N ILE A 18 8.12 10.35 32.00
CA ILE A 18 7.89 10.60 30.56
C ILE A 18 6.68 9.74 30.19
N ALA A 19 5.93 10.17 29.17
CA ALA A 19 4.95 9.36 28.49
C ALA A 19 5.50 7.96 28.15
N GLU A 20 5.02 6.94 28.84
CA GLU A 20 5.01 5.60 28.27
C GLU A 20 3.64 5.44 27.62
N GLU A 21 3.51 6.07 26.44
CA GLU A 21 2.71 5.50 25.36
C GLU A 21 3.22 4.07 25.20
N ALA A 22 2.55 3.14 25.89
CA ALA A 22 2.78 1.73 25.73
C ALA A 22 2.83 1.48 24.23
N PRO A 23 3.93 0.90 23.70
CA PRO A 23 4.07 0.69 22.28
C PRO A 23 2.84 -0.08 21.84
N GLY A 24 1.97 0.61 21.10
CA GLY A 24 0.77 0.03 20.56
C GLY A 24 1.22 -1.21 19.82
N TYR A 25 0.85 -2.36 20.37
CA TYR A 25 1.11 -3.65 19.76
C TYR A 25 0.62 -3.52 18.32
N ALA A 26 1.58 -3.43 17.39
CA ALA A 26 1.32 -3.64 15.98
C ALA A 26 0.93 -5.12 15.91
N VAL A 27 -0.37 -5.38 16.10
CA VAL A 27 -0.98 -6.59 15.61
C VAL A 27 -0.61 -6.58 14.14
N GLU A 28 0.26 -7.52 13.76
CA GLU A 28 0.57 -7.86 12.38
C GLU A 28 -0.70 -8.43 11.75
N ASP A 29 -1.73 -7.60 11.63
CA ASP A 29 -2.74 -7.76 10.61
C ASP A 29 -1.94 -7.68 9.32
N PHE A 30 -2.09 -8.65 8.44
CA PHE A 30 -1.38 -8.77 7.16
C PHE A 30 -1.71 -7.62 6.17
N ASN A 31 -2.12 -6.48 6.72
CA ASN A 31 -2.30 -5.18 6.13
C ASN A 31 -0.96 -4.57 5.77
N TYR A 32 -0.98 -3.87 4.64
CA TYR A 32 0.17 -3.12 4.15
C TYR A 32 0.64 -2.10 5.21
N PRO A 33 1.94 -2.05 5.58
CA PRO A 33 2.42 -1.14 6.60
C PRO A 33 2.16 0.31 6.19
N GLY A 34 1.38 1.03 6.99
CA GLY A 34 1.00 2.42 6.71
C GLY A 34 -0.18 2.57 5.72
N ALA A 35 -0.97 1.53 5.47
CA ALA A 35 -2.18 1.61 4.63
C ALA A 35 -3.10 2.78 5.02
N ASP A 36 -3.35 3.01 6.32
CA ASP A 36 -4.17 4.13 6.79
C ASP A 36 -3.57 5.50 6.47
N LYS A 37 -2.23 5.63 6.52
CA LYS A 37 -1.55 6.86 6.11
C LYS A 37 -1.65 7.06 4.61
N ILE A 38 -1.48 6.01 3.81
CA ILE A 38 -1.64 6.09 2.35
C ILE A 38 -3.10 6.39 1.99
N LEU A 39 -4.08 5.89 2.75
CA LEU A 39 -5.48 6.28 2.60
C LEU A 39 -5.75 7.73 3.03
N ALA A 40 -5.14 8.20 4.12
CA ALA A 40 -5.33 9.57 4.59
C ALA A 40 -4.63 10.61 3.69
N GLU A 41 -3.41 10.30 3.24
CA GLU A 41 -2.55 11.20 2.47
C GLU A 41 -2.81 11.08 0.96
N GLN A 42 -3.09 9.86 0.49
CA GLN A 42 -3.25 9.55 -0.92
C GLN A 42 -4.62 8.97 -1.24
N ASN A 43 -5.53 8.70 -0.30
CA ASN A 43 -6.83 8.07 -0.57
C ASN A 43 -6.77 6.66 -1.20
N ILE A 44 -5.64 5.95 -1.10
CA ILE A 44 -5.49 4.57 -1.62
C ILE A 44 -5.73 3.60 -0.48
N VAL A 45 -6.62 2.62 -0.70
CA VAL A 45 -6.76 1.52 0.25
C VAL A 45 -5.84 0.40 -0.21
N LEU A 46 -4.72 0.18 0.48
CA LEU A 46 -3.93 -1.03 0.29
C LEU A 46 -4.43 -2.07 1.29
N LYS A 47 -5.05 -3.15 0.81
CA LYS A 47 -5.61 -4.18 1.68
C LYS A 47 -4.55 -5.21 2.04
N ARG A 48 -4.26 -6.12 1.12
CA ARG A 48 -3.41 -7.27 1.36
C ARG A 48 -2.51 -7.52 0.16
N GLY A 49 -1.22 -7.72 0.41
CA GLY A 49 -0.29 -8.15 -0.63
C GLY A 49 0.65 -9.21 -0.10
N ASP A 50 1.38 -9.83 -1.00
CA ASP A 50 2.36 -10.85 -0.67
C ASP A 50 3.77 -10.29 -0.40
N GLY A 51 3.91 -8.97 -0.40
CA GLY A 51 5.17 -8.25 -0.19
C GLY A 51 6.06 -8.16 -1.42
N HIS A 52 5.70 -8.84 -2.52
CA HIS A 52 6.41 -8.71 -3.80
C HIS A 52 5.97 -7.48 -4.57
N ILE A 53 4.74 -6.99 -4.36
CA ILE A 53 4.27 -5.72 -4.92
C ILE A 53 4.15 -4.69 -3.79
N THR A 54 4.90 -3.60 -3.89
CA THR A 54 4.92 -2.53 -2.88
C THR A 54 4.75 -1.17 -3.54
N LEU A 55 3.96 -0.29 -2.93
CA LEU A 55 3.84 1.10 -3.34
C LEU A 55 5.17 1.82 -3.13
N ALA A 56 5.63 2.50 -4.18
CA ALA A 56 6.91 3.20 -4.22
C ALA A 56 6.75 4.53 -4.97
N ASP A 57 7.69 5.44 -4.74
CA ASP A 57 7.74 6.69 -5.49
C ASP A 57 7.97 6.42 -6.98
N CYS A 58 7.20 7.12 -7.81
CA CYS A 58 7.31 7.06 -9.26
C CYS A 58 8.64 7.65 -9.74
N ALA A 59 9.59 6.79 -10.09
CA ALA A 59 10.86 7.20 -10.65
C ALA A 59 10.97 6.73 -12.13
N PRO A 60 11.43 7.60 -13.05
CA PRO A 60 11.62 7.18 -14.43
C PRO A 60 12.79 6.19 -14.56
N GLY A 61 12.63 5.16 -15.40
CA GLY A 61 13.69 4.20 -15.71
C GLY A 61 13.90 3.07 -14.68
N THR A 62 13.01 2.94 -13.70
CA THR A 62 13.04 1.88 -12.68
C THR A 62 12.34 0.59 -13.10
N GLY A 63 11.51 0.63 -14.16
CA GLY A 63 10.65 -0.51 -14.52
C GLY A 63 9.56 -0.78 -13.49
N GLN A 64 9.04 0.26 -12.84
CA GLN A 64 7.90 0.16 -11.93
C GLN A 64 6.58 0.11 -12.71
N LEU A 65 5.57 -0.51 -12.11
CA LEU A 65 4.21 -0.45 -12.62
C LEU A 65 3.65 0.95 -12.38
N GLU A 66 3.21 1.66 -13.41
CA GLU A 66 2.62 3.01 -13.26
C GLU A 66 1.10 2.92 -13.44
N LEU A 67 0.32 3.42 -12.49
CA LEU A 67 -1.13 3.50 -12.59
C LEU A 67 -1.59 4.95 -12.62
N LEU A 68 -2.60 5.20 -13.44
CA LEU A 68 -3.27 6.47 -13.60
C LEU A 68 -4.74 6.32 -13.24
N ALA A 69 -5.18 7.10 -12.27
CA ALA A 69 -6.58 7.22 -11.89
C ALA A 69 -7.09 8.63 -12.17
N ARG A 70 -8.34 8.78 -12.62
CA ARG A 70 -8.91 10.07 -13.04
C ARG A 70 -9.19 10.97 -11.85
N ASP A 71 -9.62 10.40 -10.73
CA ASP A 71 -9.74 11.10 -9.45
C ASP A 71 -8.40 11.61 -8.91
N ARG A 72 -7.29 11.36 -9.62
CA ARG A 72 -5.94 11.68 -9.17
C ARG A 72 -5.14 12.38 -10.27
N GLY A 73 -4.54 13.51 -9.90
CA GLY A 73 -3.56 14.18 -10.77
C GLY A 73 -2.18 13.50 -10.78
N SER A 74 -1.93 12.55 -9.86
CA SER A 74 -0.64 11.90 -9.66
C SER A 74 -0.67 10.42 -10.09
N LYS A 75 0.42 9.99 -10.72
CA LYS A 75 0.70 8.59 -10.99
C LYS A 75 0.97 7.85 -9.69
N ILE A 76 0.52 6.61 -9.62
CA ILE A 76 0.80 5.71 -8.52
C ILE A 76 1.77 4.66 -9.04
N CYS A 77 2.89 4.46 -8.37
CA CYS A 77 3.88 3.49 -8.81
C CYS A 77 4.01 2.33 -7.83
N PHE A 78 4.08 1.12 -8.39
CA PHE A 78 4.34 -0.08 -7.62
C PHE A 78 5.66 -0.69 -8.07
N ASN A 79 6.49 -0.98 -7.07
CA ASN A 79 7.69 -1.77 -7.25
C ASN A 79 7.36 -3.25 -7.11
N THR A 80 7.87 -4.04 -8.06
CA THR A 80 7.70 -5.49 -8.09
C THR A 80 9.05 -6.15 -7.82
N VAL A 81 9.12 -6.96 -6.77
CA VAL A 81 10.29 -7.73 -6.37
C VAL A 81 9.97 -9.21 -6.56
N GLY A 82 10.93 -10.03 -6.99
CA GLY A 82 10.72 -11.48 -7.20
C GLY A 82 10.26 -11.85 -8.61
N SER A 83 9.75 -13.07 -8.77
CA SER A 83 9.26 -13.62 -10.05
C SER A 83 7.74 -13.55 -10.20
N GLU A 84 7.01 -13.54 -9.08
CA GLU A 84 5.56 -13.48 -9.03
C GLU A 84 5.15 -12.65 -7.81
N GLY A 85 3.99 -12.01 -7.90
CA GLY A 85 3.48 -11.19 -6.81
C GLY A 85 2.01 -10.86 -6.98
N TRP A 86 1.33 -10.56 -5.88
CA TRP A 86 -0.04 -10.08 -5.92
C TRP A 86 -0.34 -9.08 -4.80
N LEU A 87 -1.18 -8.11 -5.13
CA LEU A 87 -1.61 -7.05 -4.22
C LEU A 87 -3.07 -6.72 -4.47
N THR A 88 -3.87 -6.91 -3.44
CA THR A 88 -5.23 -6.40 -3.35
C THR A 88 -5.24 -5.00 -2.76
N LEU A 89 -5.93 -4.11 -3.45
CA LEU A 89 -6.01 -2.69 -3.14
C LEU A 89 -7.29 -2.13 -3.76
N GLU A 90 -7.85 -1.06 -3.22
CA GLU A 90 -8.98 -0.37 -3.83
C GLU A 90 -8.56 1.01 -4.32
N ILE A 91 -8.54 1.16 -5.65
CA ILE A 91 -8.30 2.45 -6.31
C ILE A 91 -9.46 2.74 -7.25
N PRO A 92 -10.32 3.71 -6.94
CA PRO A 92 -11.41 4.08 -7.83
C PRO A 92 -10.89 4.86 -9.05
N ALA A 93 -11.69 4.85 -10.11
CA ALA A 93 -11.50 5.63 -11.33
C ALA A 93 -10.14 5.38 -12.04
N VAL A 94 -9.64 4.14 -12.03
CA VAL A 94 -8.42 3.80 -12.79
C VAL A 94 -8.75 3.71 -14.27
N PHE A 95 -7.97 4.42 -15.10
CA PHE A 95 -8.22 4.51 -16.53
C PHE A 95 -7.03 4.06 -17.39
N SER A 96 -5.82 4.04 -16.83
CA SER A 96 -4.65 3.56 -17.58
C SER A 96 -3.60 2.99 -16.66
N ILE A 97 -2.96 1.92 -17.11
CA ILE A 97 -1.90 1.24 -16.38
C ILE A 97 -0.77 0.95 -17.34
N LYS A 98 0.45 1.18 -16.89
CA LYS A 98 1.67 0.87 -17.61
C LYS A 98 2.28 -0.40 -17.03
N GLY A 99 2.39 -1.43 -17.86
CA GLY A 99 3.11 -2.64 -17.49
C GLY A 99 4.61 -2.38 -17.40
N ASN A 100 5.32 -3.21 -16.65
CA ASN A 100 6.79 -3.27 -16.69
C ASN A 100 7.24 -4.51 -17.49
N ASP A 101 8.44 -5.04 -17.22
CA ASP A 101 8.96 -6.28 -17.83
C ASP A 101 8.23 -7.57 -17.43
N TYR A 102 7.31 -7.52 -16.47
CA TYR A 102 6.52 -8.64 -15.96
C TYR A 102 5.14 -8.66 -16.62
N SER A 103 4.60 -9.86 -16.84
CA SER A 103 3.22 -10.05 -17.25
C SER A 103 2.34 -9.62 -16.09
N THR A 104 1.58 -8.55 -16.31
CA THR A 104 0.75 -7.95 -15.28
C THR A 104 -0.71 -8.15 -15.65
N THR A 105 -1.47 -8.69 -14.72
CA THR A 105 -2.92 -8.82 -14.81
C THR A 105 -3.52 -7.95 -13.72
N VAL A 106 -4.52 -7.17 -14.07
CA VAL A 106 -5.22 -6.32 -13.12
C VAL A 106 -6.68 -6.69 -13.09
N ASP A 107 -7.24 -6.79 -11.90
CA ASP A 107 -8.66 -7.04 -11.71
C ASP A 107 -9.32 -5.76 -11.22
N MET A 108 -10.33 -5.36 -11.97
CA MET A 108 -11.11 -4.17 -11.75
C MET A 108 -12.56 -4.53 -11.49
N THR A 109 -13.24 -3.74 -10.68
CA THR A 109 -14.66 -3.90 -10.40
C THR A 109 -15.42 -2.64 -10.81
N VAL A 110 -16.59 -2.84 -11.40
CA VAL A 110 -17.52 -1.77 -11.75
C VAL A 110 -18.90 -2.12 -11.19
N GLY A 111 -19.30 -1.43 -10.14
CA GLY A 111 -20.53 -1.75 -9.41
C GLY A 111 -20.47 -3.14 -8.77
N THR A 112 -21.11 -4.13 -9.40
CA THR A 112 -21.13 -5.54 -8.95
C THR A 112 -20.43 -6.50 -9.92
N GLU A 113 -19.85 -5.98 -11.00
CA GLU A 113 -19.15 -6.77 -12.02
C GLU A 113 -17.65 -6.69 -11.79
N GLU A 114 -16.93 -7.80 -11.99
CA GLU A 114 -15.46 -7.85 -11.99
C GLU A 114 -14.97 -8.09 -13.42
N LYS A 115 -13.91 -7.38 -13.80
CA LYS A 115 -13.25 -7.45 -15.10
C LYS A 115 -11.74 -7.51 -14.91
N SER A 116 -11.14 -8.55 -15.48
CA SER A 116 -9.68 -8.68 -15.56
C SER A 116 -9.17 -8.05 -16.85
N TYR A 117 -8.06 -7.32 -16.77
CA TYR A 117 -7.34 -6.77 -17.91
C TYR A 117 -5.89 -7.25 -17.89
N GLU A 118 -5.40 -7.69 -19.05
CA GLU A 118 -3.99 -8.00 -19.24
C GLU A 118 -3.26 -6.73 -19.70
N ILE A 119 -2.17 -6.41 -19.01
CA ILE A 119 -1.38 -5.20 -19.28
C ILE A 119 -0.15 -5.59 -20.10
N ASP A 120 0.04 -4.87 -21.21
CA ASP A 120 1.19 -5.06 -22.08
C ASP A 120 2.48 -4.65 -21.37
N LYS A 121 3.51 -5.48 -21.55
CA LYS A 121 4.83 -5.23 -20.96
C LYS A 121 5.40 -3.91 -21.50
N ASN A 122 5.95 -3.09 -20.60
CA ASN A 122 6.57 -1.79 -20.89
C ASN A 122 5.68 -0.79 -21.67
N THR A 123 4.37 -0.98 -21.70
CA THR A 123 3.44 -0.22 -22.53
C THR A 123 2.27 0.30 -21.69
N TRP A 124 1.74 1.46 -22.06
CA TRP A 124 0.51 2.00 -21.47
C TRP A 124 -0.70 1.28 -22.07
N THR A 125 -1.40 0.51 -21.25
CA THR A 125 -2.64 -0.14 -21.61
C THR A 125 -3.81 0.68 -21.06
N PRO A 126 -4.79 1.05 -21.90
CA PRO A 126 -6.03 1.64 -21.42
C PRO A 126 -6.84 0.57 -20.71
N VAL A 127 -7.34 0.89 -19.53
CA VAL A 127 -8.15 -0.04 -18.70
C VAL A 127 -9.30 0.73 -18.07
N GLY A 128 -10.23 0.02 -17.44
CA GLY A 128 -11.35 0.63 -16.76
C GLY A 128 -12.15 1.53 -17.69
N GLU A 129 -12.35 2.80 -17.33
CA GLU A 129 -13.13 3.75 -18.12
C GLU A 129 -12.64 3.87 -19.57
N SER A 130 -11.32 3.86 -19.80
CA SER A 130 -10.76 4.03 -21.15
C SER A 130 -10.92 2.78 -22.03
N ALA A 131 -11.11 1.61 -21.43
CA ALA A 131 -11.37 0.36 -22.13
C ALA A 131 -12.86 0.00 -22.14
N ASP A 132 -13.68 0.64 -21.30
CA ASP A 132 -15.10 0.39 -21.20
C ASP A 132 -15.89 1.31 -22.15
N PRO A 133 -16.68 0.75 -23.09
CA PRO A 133 -17.44 1.55 -24.04
C PRO A 133 -18.51 2.44 -23.37
N GLU A 134 -18.91 2.12 -22.13
CA GLU A 134 -19.87 2.90 -21.36
C GLU A 134 -19.19 4.01 -20.55
N GLY A 135 -17.85 4.04 -20.50
CA GLY A 135 -17.10 5.05 -19.75
C GLY A 135 -17.45 5.06 -18.26
N ARG A 136 -17.63 3.86 -17.68
CA ARG A 136 -17.89 3.71 -16.24
C ARG A 136 -16.58 3.81 -15.45
N ASP A 137 -16.66 4.27 -14.21
CA ASP A 137 -15.50 4.26 -13.30
C ASP A 137 -15.26 2.85 -12.78
N HIS A 138 -14.07 2.32 -13.09
CA HIS A 138 -13.63 1.02 -12.62
C HIS A 138 -12.73 1.21 -11.41
N MET A 139 -13.02 0.44 -10.36
CA MET A 139 -12.21 0.36 -9.17
C MET A 139 -11.24 -0.81 -9.30
N LEU A 140 -9.96 -0.52 -9.37
CA LEU A 140 -8.94 -1.56 -9.28
C LEU A 140 -9.05 -2.21 -7.89
N VAL A 141 -9.17 -3.53 -7.88
CA VAL A 141 -9.29 -4.34 -6.65
C VAL A 141 -8.06 -5.23 -6.43
N GLU A 142 -7.38 -5.61 -7.51
CA GLU A 142 -6.21 -6.49 -7.43
C GLU A 142 -5.24 -6.26 -8.59
N ILE A 143 -3.96 -6.43 -8.30
CA ILE A 143 -2.87 -6.47 -9.27
C ILE A 143 -2.12 -7.79 -9.04
N ARG A 144 -1.86 -8.51 -10.13
CA ARG A 144 -1.03 -9.71 -10.16
C ARG A 144 0.10 -9.52 -11.16
N VAL A 145 1.30 -9.92 -10.78
CA VAL A 145 2.48 -9.87 -11.66
C VAL A 145 3.15 -11.23 -11.70
N THR A 146 3.64 -11.62 -12.87
CA THR A 146 4.37 -12.86 -13.11
C THR A 146 5.44 -12.64 -14.18
N LYS A 147 6.63 -13.21 -14.02
CA LYS A 147 7.77 -12.97 -14.91
C LYS A 147 7.73 -13.80 -16.18
#